data_AF-A0A547NMP9-F1
#
_entry.id   AF-A0A547NMP9-F1
#
_cell.length_a   1.000
_cell.length_b   1.000
_cell.length_c   1.000
_cell.angle_alpha   90.00
_cell.angle_beta   90.00
_cell.angle_gamma   90.00
#
_symmetry.space_group_name_H-M   'P 1'
#
loop_
_entity.id
_entity.type
_entity.pdbx_description
1 polymer ?
#
loop_
_entity_poly.entity_id
_entity_poly.type
_entity_poly.pdbx_seq_one_letter_code
_entity_poly.pdbx_strand_id
1 'polypeptide(L)'
;MSGRTEGGVKDRNVRPFFLLLVISAFTSVSPTPAFAHASDRGHVLLLPTGYYIAGGALAVAVSFLVLALLPPDALDRFWRRRLQLFTFSDAPRTIVSLISFAGFAILIAAGLFGSRDPLSNPLPSTIWTLLWVGLAIAQGLFGDLWSWLNPWYGPWRIVTRLIGQCDAQAQETRLPAWLGCWPAVILFFAFAWFELIDPAPDDPARLAYTAGFYWLVTFIAMLAFGYSCWSRRGEFLTIFFAMVARFALLERDEAGGLNLCWSGAKLLAATPLPASGIAFLLLALSSVSFDGLSKTFFWLGLFGINPLEYPGRTALIGIGSFGLVLTFVLLAAAFMLAVILGQRLAGSRHSLGEAAGLLVWSIVPIALAYHVAHYLTALLVDGQYAVASLSDPFALGWNLFGTADMQIEAGIVAGAGSAWWLWNVQAGIIVAGHMLAVLVAHGLAWRLHPVPSRAALTQLPLTVLMIAYTIFGLWLLATPTAG
;
A
#
# COMPACT_ATOMS: atom_id res chain seq x y z
N MET A 1 -32.59 -0.79 -88.16
CA MET A 1 -33.46 -1.35 -87.12
C MET A 1 -32.59 -2.00 -86.06
N SER A 2 -32.81 -1.60 -84.79
CA SER A 2 -32.56 -2.31 -83.52
C SER A 2 -31.20 -2.95 -83.21
N GLY A 3 -30.58 -2.53 -82.10
CA GLY A 3 -29.55 -3.31 -81.40
C GLY A 3 -28.71 -2.50 -80.40
N ARG A 4 -29.21 -2.37 -79.15
CA ARG A 4 -28.52 -1.82 -77.96
C ARG A 4 -27.14 -2.44 -77.69
N THR A 5 -26.23 -1.68 -77.06
CA THR A 5 -25.74 -1.97 -75.69
C THR A 5 -25.05 -0.75 -75.09
N GLU A 6 -25.57 -0.30 -73.95
CA GLU A 6 -24.97 0.67 -73.05
C GLU A 6 -23.82 0.01 -72.29
N GLY A 7 -22.66 0.68 -72.23
CA GLY A 7 -21.54 0.32 -71.37
C GLY A 7 -21.26 1.46 -70.40
N GLY A 8 -21.84 1.37 -69.20
CA GLY A 8 -21.72 2.38 -68.15
C GLY A 8 -20.28 2.59 -67.67
N VAL A 9 -19.94 3.85 -67.42
CA VAL A 9 -18.75 4.28 -66.69
C VAL A 9 -18.83 3.72 -65.26
N LYS A 10 -17.91 2.82 -64.93
CA LYS A 10 -17.75 2.32 -63.56
C LYS A 10 -16.90 3.35 -62.82
N ASP A 11 -17.54 4.27 -62.11
CA ASP A 11 -16.89 5.10 -61.10
C ASP A 11 -16.28 4.18 -60.04
N ARG A 12 -14.98 3.89 -60.19
CA ARG A 12 -14.20 3.24 -59.14
C ARG A 12 -14.16 4.21 -57.97
N ASN A 13 -14.84 3.85 -56.89
CA ASN A 13 -14.69 4.48 -55.58
C ASN A 13 -13.22 4.38 -55.13
N VAL A 14 -12.39 5.36 -55.52
CA VAL A 14 -10.98 5.50 -55.06
C VAL A 14 -10.92 6.13 -53.67
N ARG A 15 -12.03 6.71 -53.18
CA ARG A 15 -12.11 7.39 -51.88
C ARG A 15 -11.75 6.54 -50.65
N PRO A 16 -12.22 5.28 -50.46
CA PRO A 16 -11.90 4.53 -49.25
C PRO A 16 -10.43 4.07 -49.23
N PHE A 17 -9.84 3.74 -50.38
CA PHE A 17 -8.45 3.29 -50.46
C PHE A 17 -7.47 4.43 -50.22
N PHE A 18 -7.76 5.63 -50.76
CA PHE A 18 -6.95 6.82 -50.50
C PHE A 18 -7.05 7.27 -49.05
N LEU A 19 -8.23 7.17 -48.42
CA LEU A 19 -8.42 7.47 -47.00
C LEU A 19 -7.63 6.50 -46.11
N LEU A 20 -7.64 5.20 -46.42
CA LEU A 20 -6.85 4.18 -45.71
C LEU A 20 -5.33 4.40 -45.83
N LEU A 21 -4.87 4.86 -46.99
CA LEU A 21 -3.46 5.18 -47.25
C LEU A 21 -3.02 6.45 -46.51
N VAL A 22 -3.88 7.47 -46.46
CA VAL A 22 -3.65 8.71 -45.69
C VAL A 22 -3.69 8.43 -44.19
N ILE A 23 -4.62 7.60 -43.70
CA ILE A 23 -4.68 7.19 -42.29
C ILE A 23 -3.43 6.36 -41.92
N SER A 24 -3.02 5.40 -42.76
CA SER A 24 -1.79 4.62 -42.53
C SER A 24 -0.53 5.48 -42.54
N ALA A 25 -0.47 6.48 -43.43
CA ALA A 25 0.61 7.46 -43.47
C ALA A 25 0.59 8.38 -42.23
N PHE A 26 -0.59 8.80 -41.75
CA PHE A 26 -0.72 9.59 -40.53
C PHE A 26 -0.34 8.80 -39.27
N THR A 27 -0.66 7.50 -39.21
CA THR A 27 -0.24 6.63 -38.09
C THR A 27 1.26 6.33 -38.12
N SER A 28 1.92 6.35 -39.28
CA SER A 28 3.37 6.13 -39.38
C SER A 28 4.21 7.42 -39.27
N VAL A 29 3.58 8.60 -39.40
CA VAL A 29 4.20 9.92 -39.18
C VAL A 29 3.83 10.52 -37.82
N SER A 30 2.93 9.87 -37.07
CA SER A 30 2.70 10.21 -35.67
C SER A 30 4.00 9.99 -34.90
N PRO A 31 4.58 11.01 -34.26
CA PRO A 31 5.79 10.83 -33.48
C PRO A 31 5.47 9.85 -32.36
N THR A 32 5.95 8.61 -32.49
CA THR A 32 6.09 7.73 -31.33
C THR A 32 7.00 8.47 -30.36
N PRO A 33 6.57 8.76 -29.13
CA PRO A 33 7.45 9.34 -28.14
C PRO A 33 8.62 8.39 -27.95
N ALA A 34 9.77 8.72 -28.53
CA ALA A 34 11.02 8.06 -28.22
C ALA A 34 11.40 8.56 -26.83
N PHE A 35 10.95 7.85 -25.81
CA PHE A 35 11.43 8.05 -24.45
C PHE A 35 12.93 7.73 -24.46
N ALA A 36 13.75 8.77 -24.52
CA ALA A 36 15.19 8.62 -24.41
C ALA A 36 15.50 7.88 -23.11
N HIS A 37 16.46 6.95 -23.16
CA HIS A 37 17.03 6.36 -21.94
C HIS A 37 17.68 7.48 -21.13
N ALA A 38 16.93 8.03 -20.17
CA ALA A 38 17.50 8.90 -19.17
C ALA A 38 18.21 7.99 -18.16
N SER A 39 19.54 8.06 -18.15
CA SER A 39 20.37 7.60 -17.04
C SER A 39 19.85 8.20 -15.73
N ASP A 40 19.97 7.42 -14.65
CA ASP A 40 19.47 7.69 -13.30
C ASP A 40 19.31 9.17 -12.94
N ARG A 41 18.06 9.56 -12.70
CA ARG A 41 17.60 10.78 -12.02
C ARG A 41 18.51 12.01 -12.16
N GLY A 42 18.62 12.54 -13.38
CA GLY A 42 19.34 13.79 -13.65
C GLY A 42 18.53 15.09 -13.54
N HIS A 43 17.22 15.05 -13.31
CA HIS A 43 16.40 16.26 -13.19
C HIS A 43 15.94 16.49 -11.75
N VAL A 44 16.81 17.14 -10.97
CA VAL A 44 16.36 17.96 -9.83
C VAL A 44 15.63 19.15 -10.42
N LEU A 45 14.35 18.98 -10.73
CA LEU A 45 13.52 20.15 -10.96
C LEU A 45 13.51 20.94 -9.67
N LEU A 46 13.90 22.21 -9.76
CA LEU A 46 13.66 23.22 -8.73
C LEU A 46 12.15 23.53 -8.69
N LEU A 47 11.32 22.51 -8.48
CA LEU A 47 9.92 22.71 -8.14
C LEU A 47 9.91 23.58 -6.89
N PRO A 48 8.99 24.55 -6.78
CA PRO A 48 8.94 25.44 -5.63
C PRO A 48 8.31 24.70 -4.44
N THR A 49 9.00 23.67 -3.95
CA THR A 49 8.56 22.70 -2.94
C THR A 49 8.11 23.39 -1.64
N GLY A 50 8.67 24.57 -1.34
CA GLY A 50 8.21 25.42 -0.24
C GLY A 50 6.71 25.77 -0.31
N TYR A 51 6.17 26.11 -1.50
CA TYR A 51 4.74 26.40 -1.64
C TYR A 51 3.88 25.16 -1.48
N TYR A 52 4.35 23.99 -1.93
CA TYR A 52 3.63 22.73 -1.76
C TYR A 52 3.59 22.31 -0.29
N ILE A 53 4.71 22.43 0.43
CA ILE A 53 4.80 22.12 1.86
C ILE A 53 3.89 23.07 2.65
N ALA A 54 3.98 24.38 2.40
CA ALA A 54 3.15 25.37 3.07
C ALA A 54 1.66 25.19 2.73
N GLY A 55 1.34 24.98 1.45
CA GLY A 55 -0.02 24.76 0.97
C GLY A 55 -0.64 23.47 1.52
N GLY A 56 0.12 22.37 1.57
CA GLY A 56 -0.31 21.11 2.16
C GLY A 56 -0.57 21.23 3.66
N ALA A 57 0.35 21.87 4.39
CA ALA A 57 0.17 22.15 5.82
C ALA A 57 -1.08 23.02 6.07
N LEU A 58 -1.26 24.08 5.27
CA LEU A 58 -2.41 24.97 5.36
C LEU A 58 -3.72 24.24 5.02
N ALA A 59 -3.75 23.41 3.98
CA ALA A 59 -4.92 22.62 3.61
C ALA A 59 -5.38 21.71 4.75
N VAL A 60 -4.44 21.02 5.40
CA VAL A 60 -4.73 20.17 6.57
C VAL A 60 -5.20 21.02 7.75
N ALA A 61 -4.55 22.15 8.05
CA ALA A 61 -4.97 23.05 9.11
C ALA A 61 -6.38 23.64 8.90
N VAL A 62 -6.68 24.10 7.68
CA VAL A 62 -7.99 24.61 7.29
C VAL A 62 -9.04 23.50 7.34
N SER A 63 -8.72 22.28 6.91
CA SER A 63 -9.64 21.15 7.00
C SER A 63 -10.07 20.85 8.44
N PHE A 64 -9.12 20.94 9.40
CA PHE A 64 -9.42 20.81 10.81
C PHE A 64 -10.31 21.96 11.31
N LEU A 65 -10.01 23.20 10.94
CA LEU A 65 -10.81 24.36 11.34
C LEU A 65 -12.25 24.24 10.82
N VAL A 66 -12.44 23.83 9.57
CA VAL A 66 -13.76 23.59 8.98
C VAL A 66 -14.50 22.49 9.74
N LEU A 67 -13.83 21.37 10.03
CA LEU A 67 -14.44 20.25 10.77
C LEU A 67 -14.80 20.62 12.21
N ALA A 68 -13.97 21.42 12.89
CA ALA A 68 -14.27 21.92 14.23
C ALA A 68 -15.52 22.81 14.28
N LEU A 69 -15.93 23.38 13.14
CA LEU A 69 -17.13 24.22 13.00
C LEU A 69 -18.34 23.45 12.46
N LEU A 70 -18.15 22.24 11.91
CA LEU A 70 -19.23 21.47 11.30
C LEU A 70 -20.01 20.67 12.37
N PRO A 71 -21.36 20.59 12.24
CA PRO A 71 -22.16 19.77 13.14
C PRO A 71 -21.86 18.27 12.93
N PRO A 72 -21.48 17.52 13.97
CA PRO A 72 -21.03 16.13 13.86
C PRO A 72 -22.09 15.19 13.26
N ASP A 73 -23.37 15.46 13.52
CA ASP A 73 -24.48 14.64 13.02
C ASP A 73 -24.56 14.63 11.48
N ALA A 74 -24.05 15.67 10.82
CA ALA A 74 -24.00 15.71 9.37
C ALA A 74 -23.00 14.70 8.80
N LEU A 75 -21.84 14.55 9.44
CA LEU A 75 -20.79 13.61 9.04
C LEU A 75 -21.22 12.16 9.29
N ASP A 76 -21.82 11.89 10.45
CA ASP A 76 -22.30 10.55 10.78
C ASP A 76 -23.40 10.08 9.82
N ARG A 77 -24.38 10.95 9.52
CA ARG A 77 -25.43 10.65 8.51
C ARG A 77 -24.84 10.40 7.12
N PHE A 78 -23.81 11.15 6.73
CA PHE A 78 -23.16 10.99 5.43
C PHE A 78 -22.42 9.65 5.34
N TRP A 79 -21.60 9.33 6.34
CA TRP A 79 -20.84 8.08 6.39
C TRP A 79 -21.69 6.84 6.59
N ARG A 80 -22.92 6.92 7.13
CA ARG A 80 -23.83 5.77 7.23
C ARG A 80 -24.45 5.34 5.90
N ARG A 81 -24.35 6.16 4.84
CA ARG A 81 -24.91 5.79 3.52
C ARG A 81 -24.19 4.56 2.97
N ARG A 82 -24.98 3.60 2.49
CA ARG A 82 -24.52 2.37 1.83
C ARG A 82 -25.36 2.15 0.57
N LEU A 83 -24.71 1.75 -0.50
CA LEU A 83 -25.38 1.34 -1.74
C LEU A 83 -25.05 -0.13 -1.98
N GLN A 84 -26.05 -1.01 -1.87
CA GLN A 84 -25.87 -2.43 -2.13
C GLN A 84 -25.68 -2.64 -3.64
N LEU A 85 -24.59 -3.32 -4.02
CA LEU A 85 -24.25 -3.61 -5.41
C LEU A 85 -24.78 -4.99 -5.81
N PHE A 86 -24.19 -6.05 -5.27
CA PHE A 86 -24.56 -7.44 -5.56
C PHE A 86 -24.13 -8.36 -4.42
N THR A 87 -24.71 -9.56 -4.33
CA THR A 87 -24.35 -10.59 -3.37
C THR A 87 -23.56 -11.69 -4.08
N PHE A 88 -22.51 -12.20 -3.45
CA PHE A 88 -21.77 -13.35 -3.98
C PHE A 88 -21.27 -14.29 -2.88
N SER A 89 -21.32 -15.59 -3.21
CA SER A 89 -21.02 -16.68 -2.28
C SER A 89 -19.52 -16.84 -2.04
N ASP A 90 -19.16 -17.31 -0.84
CA ASP A 90 -17.81 -17.72 -0.44
C ASP A 90 -17.34 -19.05 -1.02
N ALA A 91 -18.19 -19.73 -1.80
CA ALA A 91 -17.86 -21.03 -2.40
C ALA A 91 -16.50 -21.06 -3.14
N PRO A 92 -16.11 -20.06 -3.97
CA PRO A 92 -14.85 -20.13 -4.71
C PRO A 92 -13.63 -19.78 -3.87
N ARG A 93 -13.78 -19.31 -2.62
CA ARG A 93 -12.66 -18.81 -1.79
C ARG A 93 -11.56 -19.85 -1.60
N THR A 94 -11.95 -21.11 -1.42
CA THR A 94 -10.97 -22.20 -1.26
C THR A 94 -10.18 -22.40 -2.55
N ILE A 95 -10.84 -22.33 -3.72
CA ILE A 95 -10.21 -22.49 -5.03
C ILE A 95 -9.26 -21.32 -5.31
N VAL A 96 -9.71 -20.09 -5.07
CA VAL A 96 -8.86 -18.89 -5.26
C VAL A 96 -7.61 -18.96 -4.40
N SER A 97 -7.75 -19.30 -3.11
CA SER A 97 -6.60 -19.46 -2.21
C SER A 97 -5.65 -20.59 -2.64
N LEU A 98 -6.16 -21.70 -3.20
CA LEU A 98 -5.33 -22.77 -3.76
C LEU A 98 -4.57 -22.33 -5.01
N ILE A 99 -5.21 -21.54 -5.89
CA ILE A 99 -4.55 -20.94 -7.05
C ILE A 99 -3.44 -19.98 -6.59
N SER A 100 -3.72 -19.14 -5.59
CA SER A 100 -2.72 -18.25 -4.99
C SER A 100 -1.55 -19.02 -4.37
N PHE A 101 -1.82 -20.14 -3.69
CA PHE A 101 -0.77 -21.03 -3.17
C PHE A 101 0.05 -21.66 -4.29
N ALA A 102 -0.58 -22.14 -5.36
CA ALA A 102 0.12 -22.69 -6.52
C ALA A 102 1.01 -21.64 -7.21
N GLY A 103 0.48 -20.42 -7.42
CA GLY A 103 1.24 -19.29 -7.92
C GLY A 103 2.43 -18.93 -7.02
N PHE A 104 2.21 -18.86 -5.70
CA PHE A 104 3.28 -18.63 -4.74
C PHE A 104 4.36 -19.74 -4.80
N ALA A 105 3.97 -21.01 -4.89
CA ALA A 105 4.91 -22.13 -5.02
C ALA A 105 5.74 -22.04 -6.32
N ILE A 106 5.12 -21.63 -7.43
CA ILE A 106 5.82 -21.37 -8.69
C ILE A 106 6.83 -20.23 -8.53
N LEU A 107 6.46 -19.13 -7.85
CA LEU A 107 7.37 -18.01 -7.59
C LEU A 107 8.57 -18.43 -6.71
N ILE A 108 8.35 -19.26 -5.69
CA ILE A 108 9.44 -19.82 -4.88
C ILE A 108 10.35 -20.70 -5.75
N ALA A 109 9.78 -21.54 -6.61
CA ALA A 109 10.57 -22.34 -7.55
C ALA A 109 11.35 -21.44 -8.52
N ALA A 110 10.74 -20.38 -9.05
CA ALA A 110 11.40 -19.40 -9.91
C ALA A 110 12.55 -18.68 -9.20
N GLY A 111 12.40 -18.29 -7.93
CA GLY A 111 13.49 -17.68 -7.16
C GLY A 111 14.66 -18.62 -6.90
N LEU A 112 14.40 -19.93 -6.75
CA LEU A 112 15.44 -20.92 -6.50
C LEU A 112 16.16 -21.38 -7.79
N PHE A 113 15.39 -21.62 -8.86
CA PHE A 113 15.86 -22.28 -10.08
C PHE A 113 15.87 -21.39 -11.33
N GLY A 114 15.22 -20.23 -11.30
CA GLY A 114 15.20 -19.26 -12.40
C GLY A 114 16.38 -18.28 -12.38
N SER A 115 16.22 -17.14 -13.07
CA SER A 115 17.27 -16.12 -13.17
C SER A 115 17.68 -15.56 -11.81
N ARG A 116 18.96 -15.24 -11.65
CA ARG A 116 19.49 -14.50 -10.48
C ARG A 116 19.31 -12.99 -10.60
N ASP A 117 19.01 -12.49 -11.78
CA ASP A 117 18.70 -11.08 -12.00
C ASP A 117 17.30 -10.75 -11.45
N PRO A 118 17.18 -9.83 -10.45
CA PRO A 118 15.90 -9.46 -9.86
C PRO A 118 14.87 -8.90 -10.85
N LEU A 119 15.31 -8.27 -11.95
CA LEU A 119 14.40 -7.69 -12.94
C LEU A 119 13.80 -8.74 -13.88
N SER A 120 14.56 -9.80 -14.16
CA SER A 120 14.12 -10.93 -14.98
C SER A 120 13.39 -12.00 -14.16
N ASN A 121 13.63 -12.10 -12.86
CA ASN A 121 12.96 -13.05 -11.98
C ASN A 121 11.61 -12.49 -11.49
N PRO A 122 10.50 -13.25 -11.55
CA PRO A 122 9.19 -12.73 -11.14
C PRO A 122 9.02 -12.61 -9.62
N LEU A 123 9.85 -13.29 -8.80
CA LEU A 123 9.63 -13.35 -7.36
C LEU A 123 9.82 -11.98 -6.66
N PRO A 124 10.91 -11.23 -6.86
CA PRO A 124 11.11 -9.92 -6.22
C PRO A 124 10.03 -8.92 -6.62
N SER A 125 9.77 -8.75 -7.91
CA SER A 125 8.77 -7.81 -8.41
C SER A 125 7.35 -8.19 -7.97
N THR A 126 7.03 -9.48 -7.85
CA THR A 126 5.73 -9.89 -7.32
C THR A 126 5.58 -9.59 -5.83
N ILE A 127 6.60 -9.85 -5.01
CA ILE A 127 6.53 -9.59 -3.56
C ILE A 127 6.54 -8.10 -3.26
N TRP A 128 7.52 -7.37 -3.80
CA TRP A 128 7.73 -5.96 -3.47
C TRP A 128 6.77 -5.04 -4.23
N THR A 129 6.58 -5.27 -5.53
CA THR A 129 5.77 -4.36 -6.35
C THR A 129 4.31 -4.78 -6.38
N LEU A 130 3.99 -6.02 -6.75
CA LEU A 130 2.59 -6.43 -6.92
C LEU A 130 1.87 -6.64 -5.57
N LEU A 131 2.49 -7.35 -4.63
CA LEU A 131 1.90 -7.67 -3.33
C LEU A 131 2.02 -6.51 -2.36
N TRP A 132 3.23 -6.02 -2.09
CA TRP A 132 3.42 -5.01 -1.04
C TRP A 132 2.90 -3.62 -1.44
N VAL A 133 3.05 -3.22 -2.71
CA VAL A 133 2.54 -1.93 -3.20
C VAL A 133 1.17 -2.08 -3.86
N GLY A 134 1.08 -2.87 -4.92
CA GLY A 134 -0.12 -3.01 -5.74
C GLY A 134 -1.34 -3.50 -4.95
N LEU A 135 -1.19 -4.60 -4.20
CA LEU A 135 -2.28 -5.15 -3.41
C LEU A 135 -2.64 -4.25 -2.23
N ALA A 136 -1.70 -3.53 -1.62
CA ALA A 136 -2.02 -2.55 -0.57
C ALA A 136 -2.93 -1.43 -1.10
N ILE A 137 -2.63 -0.91 -2.29
CA ILE A 137 -3.47 0.09 -2.98
C ILE A 137 -4.83 -0.52 -3.33
N ALA A 138 -4.85 -1.71 -3.93
CA ALA A 138 -6.07 -2.39 -4.32
C ALA A 138 -6.96 -2.70 -3.10
N GLN A 139 -6.38 -3.13 -1.98
CA GLN A 139 -7.07 -3.38 -0.71
C GLN A 139 -7.66 -2.08 -0.15
N GLY A 140 -6.92 -0.96 -0.25
CA GLY A 140 -7.37 0.37 0.17
C GLY A 140 -8.49 0.96 -0.68
N LEU A 141 -8.70 0.46 -1.92
CA LEU A 141 -9.76 0.90 -2.82
C LEU A 141 -10.96 -0.06 -2.80
N PHE A 142 -10.70 -1.35 -2.95
CA PHE A 142 -11.70 -2.40 -3.21
C PHE A 142 -12.05 -3.27 -2.00
N GLY A 143 -11.40 -3.08 -0.85
CA GLY A 143 -11.74 -3.79 0.38
C GLY A 143 -10.95 -5.07 0.56
N ASP A 144 -11.55 -6.08 1.18
CA ASP A 144 -10.81 -7.25 1.68
C ASP A 144 -10.54 -8.32 0.60
N LEU A 145 -9.60 -8.03 -0.29
CA LEU A 145 -9.10 -8.94 -1.33
C LEU A 145 -8.21 -10.05 -0.73
N TRP A 146 -7.42 -9.71 0.29
CA TRP A 146 -6.48 -10.66 0.92
C TRP A 146 -7.16 -11.88 1.53
N SER A 147 -8.39 -11.73 2.06
CA SER A 147 -9.17 -12.87 2.56
C SER A 147 -9.37 -13.99 1.54
N TRP A 148 -9.30 -13.68 0.24
CA TRP A 148 -9.39 -14.62 -0.88
C TRP A 148 -8.02 -15.07 -1.38
N LEU A 149 -7.08 -14.12 -1.53
CA LEU A 149 -5.79 -14.34 -2.17
C LEU A 149 -4.71 -14.95 -1.26
N ASN A 150 -4.93 -15.00 0.05
CA ASN A 150 -3.93 -15.53 0.96
C ASN A 150 -3.56 -17.00 0.60
N PRO A 151 -2.26 -17.35 0.58
CA PRO A 151 -1.80 -18.67 0.14
C PRO A 151 -1.87 -19.75 1.23
N TRP A 152 -2.67 -19.55 2.30
CA TRP A 152 -2.76 -20.51 3.42
C TRP A 152 -4.13 -21.13 3.58
N TYR A 153 -5.23 -20.40 3.34
CA TYR A 153 -6.59 -20.87 3.62
C TYR A 153 -6.94 -22.17 2.89
N GLY A 154 -6.63 -22.24 1.59
CA GLY A 154 -6.83 -23.42 0.75
C GLY A 154 -6.06 -24.64 1.25
N PRO A 155 -4.71 -24.56 1.36
CA PRO A 155 -3.90 -25.64 1.94
C PRO A 155 -4.35 -26.07 3.33
N TRP A 156 -4.67 -25.11 4.21
CA TRP A 156 -5.14 -25.38 5.57
C TRP A 156 -6.44 -26.19 5.56
N ARG A 157 -7.40 -25.83 4.69
CA ARG A 157 -8.65 -26.58 4.53
C ARG A 157 -8.44 -28.00 4.01
N ILE A 158 -7.50 -28.22 3.11
CA ILE A 158 -7.19 -29.57 2.60
C ILE A 158 -6.59 -30.42 3.74
N VAL A 159 -5.56 -29.90 4.42
CA VAL A 159 -4.85 -30.64 5.47
C VAL A 159 -5.77 -30.97 6.65
N THR A 160 -6.58 -30.02 7.11
CA THR A 160 -7.52 -30.26 8.22
C THR A 160 -8.60 -31.29 7.88
N ARG A 161 -9.09 -31.32 6.63
CA ARG A 161 -10.03 -32.35 6.15
C ARG A 161 -9.38 -33.73 6.09
N LEU A 162 -8.14 -33.82 5.62
CA LEU A 162 -7.40 -35.09 5.52
C LEU A 162 -7.09 -35.69 6.90
N ILE A 163 -6.80 -34.84 7.90
CA ILE A 163 -6.51 -35.27 9.28
C ILE A 163 -7.81 -35.59 10.06
N GLY A 164 -9.00 -35.38 9.47
CA GLY A 164 -10.28 -35.65 10.12
C GLY A 164 -10.64 -34.67 11.23
N GLN A 165 -9.97 -33.51 11.29
CA GLN A 165 -10.28 -32.43 12.24
C GLN A 165 -11.41 -31.55 11.67
N CYS A 166 -12.61 -32.13 11.53
CA CYS A 166 -13.77 -31.44 10.96
C CYS A 166 -14.32 -30.31 11.87
N ASP A 167 -14.00 -30.33 13.17
CA ASP A 167 -14.45 -29.32 14.16
C ASP A 167 -13.33 -28.34 14.58
N ALA A 168 -12.45 -27.94 13.66
CA ALA A 168 -11.43 -26.92 13.92
C ALA A 168 -12.03 -25.53 14.28
N GLN A 169 -13.33 -25.33 14.06
CA GLN A 169 -14.07 -24.13 14.49
C GLN A 169 -14.32 -24.11 16.01
N ALA A 170 -14.19 -25.25 16.71
CA ALA A 170 -14.24 -25.34 18.17
C ALA A 170 -12.89 -25.07 18.86
N GLN A 171 -11.79 -24.91 18.10
CA GLN A 171 -10.44 -24.64 18.64
C GLN A 171 -10.09 -23.14 18.69
N GLU A 172 -11.05 -22.26 18.99
CA GLU A 172 -10.81 -20.80 18.97
C GLU A 172 -9.86 -20.27 20.06
N THR A 173 -9.36 -21.08 20.99
CA THR A 173 -8.75 -20.58 22.23
C THR A 173 -7.41 -21.21 22.61
N ARG A 174 -6.47 -21.37 21.67
CA ARG A 174 -5.09 -21.78 22.02
C ARG A 174 -4.09 -20.64 22.19
N LEU A 175 -4.32 -19.46 21.62
CA LEU A 175 -3.40 -18.34 21.80
C LEU A 175 -3.71 -17.58 23.10
N PRO A 176 -2.76 -17.45 24.04
CA PRO A 176 -2.97 -16.66 25.24
C PRO A 176 -3.36 -15.21 24.93
N ALA A 177 -4.35 -14.67 25.65
CA ALA A 177 -4.86 -13.33 25.40
C ALA A 177 -3.80 -12.22 25.51
N TRP A 178 -2.78 -12.42 26.37
CA TRP A 178 -1.69 -11.47 26.58
C TRP A 178 -0.79 -11.29 25.35
N LEU A 179 -0.72 -12.28 24.44
CA LEU A 179 0.04 -12.15 23.19
C LEU A 179 -0.56 -11.09 22.26
N GLY A 180 -1.87 -10.81 22.35
CA GLY A 180 -2.54 -9.81 21.52
C GLY A 180 -2.16 -9.95 20.04
N CYS A 181 -1.62 -8.88 19.47
CA CYS A 181 -1.04 -8.84 18.12
C CYS A 181 0.50 -8.76 18.10
N TRP A 182 1.19 -9.03 19.22
CA TRP A 182 2.65 -8.94 19.29
C TRP A 182 3.39 -9.86 18.30
N PRO A 183 2.94 -11.11 18.02
CA PRO A 183 3.60 -11.91 16.99
C PRO A 183 3.59 -11.24 15.62
N ALA A 184 2.49 -10.56 15.27
CA ALA A 184 2.40 -9.79 14.03
C ALA A 184 3.32 -8.56 14.03
N VAL A 185 3.47 -7.88 15.17
CA VAL A 185 4.43 -6.77 15.31
C VAL A 185 5.87 -7.25 15.07
N ILE A 186 6.24 -8.39 15.65
CA ILE A 186 7.58 -8.99 15.48
C ILE A 186 7.79 -9.41 14.01
N LEU A 187 6.81 -10.07 13.40
CA LEU A 187 6.89 -10.48 11.99
C LEU A 187 6.96 -9.29 11.05
N PHE A 188 6.18 -8.24 11.32
CA PHE A 188 6.25 -7.00 10.53
C PHE A 188 7.59 -6.28 10.71
N PHE A 189 8.14 -6.24 11.92
CA PHE A 189 9.48 -5.69 12.15
C PHE A 189 10.54 -6.47 11.38
N ALA A 190 10.49 -7.81 11.40
CA ALA A 190 11.41 -8.65 10.64
C ALA A 190 11.26 -8.44 9.13
N PHE A 191 10.02 -8.29 8.64
CA PHE A 191 9.73 -7.94 7.25
C PHE A 191 10.33 -6.58 6.88
N ALA A 192 10.08 -5.53 7.66
CA ALA A 192 10.62 -4.20 7.42
C ALA A 192 12.15 -4.17 7.51
N TRP A 193 12.75 -4.96 8.41
CA TRP A 193 14.21 -5.08 8.48
C TRP A 193 14.78 -5.77 7.23
N PHE A 194 14.14 -6.85 6.77
CA PHE A 194 14.54 -7.55 5.56
C PHE A 194 14.37 -6.66 4.31
N GLU A 195 13.27 -5.92 4.19
CA GLU A 195 13.05 -4.99 3.08
C GLU A 195 14.09 -3.84 3.07
N LEU A 196 14.31 -3.20 4.22
CA LEU A 196 14.99 -1.90 4.29
C LEU A 196 16.48 -1.97 4.62
N ILE A 197 16.93 -3.00 5.33
CA ILE A 197 18.28 -3.01 5.95
C ILE A 197 19.14 -4.12 5.40
N ASP A 198 18.53 -5.26 5.12
CA ASP A 198 19.27 -6.41 4.61
C ASP A 198 20.07 -6.04 3.33
N PRO A 199 21.25 -6.65 3.09
CA PRO A 199 22.14 -6.29 1.97
C PRO A 199 21.59 -6.43 0.56
N ALA A 200 20.67 -7.36 0.30
CA ALA A 200 20.27 -7.71 -1.07
C ALA A 200 18.81 -8.22 -1.16
N PRO A 201 17.82 -7.49 -0.62
CA PRO A 201 16.43 -7.97 -0.46
C PRO A 201 15.79 -8.47 -1.75
N ASP A 202 16.27 -7.98 -2.89
CA ASP A 202 15.80 -8.34 -4.23
C ASP A 202 16.49 -9.59 -4.82
N ASP A 203 17.51 -10.16 -4.15
CA ASP A 203 18.12 -11.41 -4.58
C ASP A 203 17.07 -12.55 -4.59
N PRO A 204 16.80 -13.18 -5.75
CA PRO A 204 15.70 -14.13 -5.86
C PRO A 204 15.83 -15.38 -4.98
N ALA A 205 17.03 -15.95 -4.79
CA ALA A 205 17.17 -17.13 -3.94
C ALA A 205 16.92 -16.78 -2.48
N ARG A 206 17.55 -15.70 -2.02
CA ARG A 206 17.46 -15.28 -0.63
C ARG A 206 16.04 -14.90 -0.28
N LEU A 207 15.35 -14.18 -1.17
CA LEU A 207 13.93 -13.88 -1.02
C LEU A 207 13.07 -15.17 -1.03
N ALA A 208 13.38 -16.15 -1.88
CA ALA A 208 12.66 -17.43 -1.90
C ALA A 208 12.80 -18.19 -0.58
N TYR A 209 14.00 -18.25 -0.01
CA TYR A 209 14.20 -18.87 1.30
C TYR A 209 13.44 -18.12 2.41
N THR A 210 13.55 -16.80 2.46
CA THR A 210 12.85 -15.97 3.47
C THR A 210 11.34 -16.09 3.35
N ALA A 211 10.79 -15.93 2.14
CA ALA A 211 9.35 -16.02 1.89
C ALA A 211 8.80 -17.44 2.12
N GLY A 212 9.54 -18.47 1.70
CA GLY A 212 9.18 -19.87 1.94
C GLY A 212 9.21 -20.23 3.42
N PHE A 213 10.23 -19.77 4.15
CA PHE A 213 10.31 -19.94 5.61
C PHE A 213 9.18 -19.20 6.33
N TYR A 214 8.91 -17.95 5.94
CA TYR A 214 7.79 -17.17 6.46
C TYR A 214 6.45 -17.89 6.26
N TRP A 215 6.20 -18.38 5.04
CA TRP A 215 4.99 -19.12 4.72
C TRP A 215 4.87 -20.38 5.57
N LEU A 216 5.95 -21.16 5.70
CA LEU A 216 5.98 -22.42 6.45
C LEU A 216 5.71 -22.21 7.95
N VAL A 217 6.41 -21.27 8.58
CA VAL A 217 6.24 -20.95 10.01
C VAL A 217 4.80 -20.50 10.28
N THR A 218 4.27 -19.62 9.43
CA THR A 218 2.89 -19.13 9.51
C THR A 218 1.90 -20.27 9.33
N PHE A 219 2.13 -21.16 8.37
CA PHE A 219 1.25 -22.30 8.11
C PHE A 219 1.22 -23.29 9.28
N ILE A 220 2.39 -23.62 9.86
CA ILE A 220 2.49 -24.46 11.06
C ILE A 220 1.73 -23.83 12.22
N ALA A 221 1.87 -22.51 12.43
CA ALA A 221 1.14 -21.81 13.47
C ALA A 221 -0.39 -21.83 13.24
N MET A 222 -0.86 -21.72 11.99
CA MET A 222 -2.28 -21.88 11.65
C MET A 222 -2.81 -23.30 11.91
N LEU A 223 -1.99 -24.33 11.71
CA LEU A 223 -2.34 -25.71 12.06
C LEU A 223 -2.36 -25.93 13.59
N ALA A 224 -1.44 -25.31 14.33
CA ALA A 224 -1.31 -25.50 15.78
C ALA A 224 -2.35 -24.71 16.60
N PHE A 225 -2.61 -23.45 16.21
CA PHE A 225 -3.45 -22.50 16.94
C PHE A 225 -4.80 -22.23 16.27
N GLY A 226 -5.03 -22.78 15.08
CA GLY A 226 -6.22 -22.54 14.26
C GLY A 226 -6.05 -21.34 13.32
N TYR A 227 -6.51 -21.50 12.08
CA TYR A 227 -6.40 -20.48 11.02
C TYR A 227 -6.97 -19.13 11.47
N SER A 228 -8.24 -19.10 11.91
CA SER A 228 -8.91 -17.86 12.28
C SER A 228 -8.25 -17.13 13.45
N CYS A 229 -7.66 -17.87 14.40
CA CYS A 229 -6.99 -17.29 15.55
C CYS A 229 -5.64 -16.68 15.16
N TRP A 230 -4.82 -17.44 14.42
CA TRP A 230 -3.51 -16.97 13.96
C TRP A 230 -3.62 -15.85 12.94
N SER A 231 -4.50 -15.95 11.94
CA SER A 231 -4.67 -14.90 10.91
C SER A 231 -5.08 -13.55 11.51
N ARG A 232 -5.89 -13.52 12.58
CA ARG A 232 -6.36 -12.27 13.19
C ARG A 232 -5.38 -11.63 14.18
N ARG A 233 -4.35 -12.35 14.62
CA ARG A 233 -3.48 -11.94 15.73
C ARG A 233 -1.99 -12.07 15.44
N GLY A 234 -1.58 -13.12 14.74
CA GLY A 234 -0.19 -13.43 14.46
C GLY A 234 0.28 -13.08 13.05
N GLU A 235 -0.57 -13.23 12.04
CA GLU A 235 -0.18 -13.03 10.64
C GLU A 235 -0.23 -11.54 10.25
N PHE A 236 0.92 -10.96 9.92
CA PHE A 236 1.05 -9.51 9.78
C PHE A 236 0.40 -8.96 8.52
N LEU A 237 0.42 -9.66 7.38
CA LEU A 237 -0.19 -9.20 6.14
C LEU A 237 -1.70 -9.14 6.30
N THR A 238 -2.32 -10.15 6.93
CA THR A 238 -3.75 -10.15 7.23
C THR A 238 -4.12 -8.97 8.10
N ILE A 239 -3.34 -8.67 9.15
CA ILE A 239 -3.62 -7.53 10.02
C ILE A 239 -3.44 -6.21 9.27
N PHE A 240 -2.34 -6.04 8.55
CA PHE A 240 -2.05 -4.85 7.74
C PHE A 240 -3.16 -4.60 6.71
N PHE A 241 -3.47 -5.59 5.89
CA PHE A 241 -4.50 -5.48 4.85
C PHE A 241 -5.92 -5.35 5.42
N ALA A 242 -6.21 -5.95 6.58
CA ALA A 242 -7.50 -5.73 7.26
C ALA A 242 -7.63 -4.29 7.79
N MET A 243 -6.53 -3.69 8.28
CA MET A 243 -6.52 -2.29 8.72
C MET A 243 -6.70 -1.34 7.52
N VAL A 244 -6.00 -1.59 6.41
CA VAL A 244 -6.13 -0.83 5.16
C VAL A 244 -7.54 -0.95 4.56
N ALA A 245 -8.11 -2.15 4.53
CA ALA A 245 -9.46 -2.39 3.99
C ALA A 245 -10.58 -1.62 4.71
N ARG A 246 -10.34 -1.10 5.92
CA ARG A 246 -11.31 -0.23 6.63
C ARG A 246 -11.54 1.12 5.93
N PHE A 247 -10.66 1.51 5.02
CA PHE A 247 -10.75 2.75 4.24
C PHE A 247 -11.26 2.55 2.82
N ALA A 248 -11.45 1.30 2.41
CA ALA A 248 -11.97 0.97 1.10
C ALA A 248 -13.39 1.46 0.87
N LEU A 249 -13.69 1.74 -0.40
CA LEU A 249 -15.02 2.14 -0.85
C LEU A 249 -15.97 0.94 -0.88
N LEU A 250 -15.45 -0.27 -1.02
CA LEU A 250 -16.27 -1.48 -1.00
C LEU A 250 -16.23 -2.16 0.37
N GLU A 251 -17.40 -2.49 0.89
CA GLU A 251 -17.63 -3.23 2.11
C GLU A 251 -18.35 -4.54 1.80
N ARG A 252 -17.96 -5.62 2.45
CA ARG A 252 -18.68 -6.88 2.37
C ARG A 252 -19.36 -7.14 3.70
N ASP A 253 -20.68 -7.36 3.66
CA ASP A 253 -21.44 -7.74 4.84
C ASP A 253 -21.34 -9.25 5.14
N GLU A 254 -21.80 -9.64 6.33
CA GLU A 254 -21.79 -11.04 6.77
C GLU A 254 -22.69 -11.95 5.93
N ALA A 255 -23.70 -11.38 5.25
CA ALA A 255 -24.59 -12.11 4.34
C ALA A 255 -23.99 -12.28 2.93
N GLY A 256 -22.79 -11.77 2.68
CA GLY A 256 -22.09 -11.85 1.40
C GLY A 256 -22.48 -10.75 0.40
N GLY A 257 -23.21 -9.73 0.83
CA GLY A 257 -23.52 -8.53 0.07
C GLY A 257 -22.33 -7.57 -0.02
N LEU A 258 -22.02 -7.15 -1.24
CA LEU A 258 -21.05 -6.12 -1.53
C LEU A 258 -21.75 -4.76 -1.57
N ASN A 259 -21.32 -3.85 -0.69
CA ASN A 259 -21.87 -2.53 -0.48
C ASN A 259 -20.83 -1.46 -0.81
N LEU A 260 -21.22 -0.43 -1.56
CA LEU A 260 -20.43 0.78 -1.73
C LEU A 260 -20.64 1.70 -0.53
N CYS A 261 -19.55 2.17 0.05
CA CYS A 261 -19.48 3.03 1.22
C CYS A 261 -18.43 4.13 1.02
N TRP A 262 -18.51 5.17 1.83
CA TRP A 262 -17.51 6.23 1.82
C TRP A 262 -16.24 5.80 2.57
N SER A 263 -15.08 6.29 2.12
CA SER A 263 -13.81 5.99 2.79
C SER A 263 -13.87 6.37 4.27
N GLY A 264 -13.43 5.46 5.14
CA GLY A 264 -13.47 5.62 6.60
C GLY A 264 -14.82 5.30 7.25
N ALA A 265 -15.90 5.06 6.49
CA ALA A 265 -17.23 4.76 7.05
C ALA A 265 -17.24 3.53 7.97
N LYS A 266 -16.37 2.55 7.72
CA LYS A 266 -16.23 1.34 8.55
C LYS A 266 -15.65 1.65 9.93
N LEU A 267 -15.02 2.80 10.11
CA LEU A 267 -14.49 3.23 11.41
C LEU A 267 -15.57 3.72 12.38
N LEU A 268 -16.80 3.95 11.91
CA LEU A 268 -17.94 4.20 12.79
C LEU A 268 -18.11 3.06 13.82
N ALA A 269 -17.84 1.82 13.40
CA ALA A 269 -17.90 0.64 14.25
C ALA A 269 -16.53 0.24 14.85
N ALA A 270 -15.47 1.06 14.68
CA ALA A 270 -14.16 0.71 15.19
C ALA A 270 -14.12 0.69 16.72
N THR A 271 -13.54 -0.37 17.27
CA THR A 271 -13.21 -0.50 18.68
C THR A 271 -11.78 -0.02 18.96
N PRO A 272 -11.48 0.42 20.20
CA PRO A 272 -10.13 0.73 20.60
C PRO A 272 -9.20 -0.47 20.44
N LEU A 273 -8.05 -0.27 19.80
CA LEU A 273 -7.02 -1.29 19.65
C LEU A 273 -6.26 -1.53 20.97
N PRO A 274 -5.82 -2.78 21.24
CA PRO A 274 -4.88 -3.05 22.32
C PRO A 274 -3.50 -2.44 22.01
N ALA A 275 -2.62 -2.36 23.01
CA ALA A 275 -1.28 -1.79 22.88
C ALA A 275 -0.47 -2.40 21.71
N SER A 276 -0.59 -3.70 21.48
CA SER A 276 0.05 -4.37 20.34
C SER A 276 -0.47 -3.88 18.98
N GLY A 277 -1.76 -3.57 18.88
CA GLY A 277 -2.36 -3.03 17.65
C GLY A 277 -1.94 -1.57 17.41
N ILE A 278 -1.81 -0.78 18.48
CA ILE A 278 -1.24 0.57 18.42
C ILE A 278 0.21 0.49 17.92
N ALA A 279 1.03 -0.37 18.53
CA ALA A 279 2.42 -0.59 18.15
C ALA A 279 2.53 -1.02 16.69
N PHE A 280 1.67 -1.93 16.22
CA PHE A 280 1.64 -2.39 14.83
C PHE A 280 1.44 -1.24 13.84
N LEU A 281 0.43 -0.40 14.05
CA LEU A 281 0.13 0.72 13.16
C LEU A 281 1.23 1.79 13.15
N LEU A 282 1.77 2.11 14.33
CA LEU A 282 2.86 3.06 14.45
C LEU A 282 4.14 2.51 13.81
N LEU A 283 4.39 1.20 13.95
CA LEU A 283 5.52 0.55 13.30
C LEU A 283 5.37 0.60 11.77
N ALA A 284 4.19 0.28 11.24
CA ALA A 284 3.90 0.36 9.81
C ALA A 284 4.09 1.77 9.22
N LEU A 285 3.63 2.81 9.93
CA LEU A 285 3.87 4.19 9.50
C LEU A 285 5.37 4.55 9.61
N SER A 286 6.04 4.15 10.69
CA SER A 286 7.44 4.49 10.92
C SER A 286 8.38 3.79 9.94
N SER A 287 8.09 2.56 9.50
CA SER A 287 8.95 1.81 8.58
C SER A 287 8.97 2.45 7.19
N VAL A 288 7.81 2.79 6.63
CA VAL A 288 7.75 3.47 5.33
C VAL A 288 8.37 4.87 5.39
N SER A 289 8.24 5.54 6.54
CA SER A 289 8.84 6.86 6.74
C SER A 289 10.35 6.79 6.92
N PHE A 290 10.83 5.72 7.55
CA PHE A 290 12.24 5.42 7.63
C PHE A 290 12.81 5.02 6.27
N ASP A 291 12.07 4.29 5.43
CA ASP A 291 12.49 3.97 4.07
C ASP A 291 12.84 5.25 3.29
N GLY A 292 11.91 6.20 3.26
CA GLY A 292 12.13 7.52 2.66
C GLY A 292 13.29 8.28 3.30
N LEU A 293 13.35 8.34 4.64
CA LEU A 293 14.38 9.07 5.39
C LEU A 293 15.79 8.50 5.17
N SER A 294 15.93 7.17 5.18
CA SER A 294 17.21 6.46 5.15
C SER A 294 18.01 6.70 3.87
N LYS A 295 17.30 7.02 2.77
CA LYS A 295 17.87 7.33 1.47
C LYS A 295 18.28 8.80 1.35
N THR A 296 17.88 9.68 2.27
CA THR A 296 18.12 11.13 2.14
C THR A 296 19.57 11.51 2.38
N PHE A 297 20.03 12.57 1.71
CA PHE A 297 21.36 13.16 1.96
C PHE A 297 21.51 13.61 3.42
N PHE A 298 20.41 14.07 4.03
CA PHE A 298 20.39 14.46 5.44
C PHE A 298 20.73 13.28 6.36
N TRP A 299 20.04 12.15 6.21
CA TRP A 299 20.26 10.97 7.05
C TRP A 299 21.68 10.43 6.90
N LEU A 300 22.15 10.26 5.66
CA LEU A 300 23.51 9.76 5.38
C LEU A 300 24.57 10.71 5.93
N GLY A 301 24.36 12.03 5.81
CA GLY A 301 25.24 13.05 6.34
C GLY A 301 25.38 13.04 7.86
N LEU A 302 24.33 12.67 8.62
CA LEU A 302 24.41 12.52 10.08
C LEU A 302 25.44 11.47 10.53
N PHE A 303 25.72 10.50 9.66
CA PHE A 303 26.68 9.42 9.92
C PHE A 303 27.98 9.56 9.12
N GLY A 304 28.21 10.74 8.50
CA GLY A 304 29.42 11.00 7.73
C GLY A 304 29.52 10.19 6.42
N ILE A 305 28.40 9.67 5.91
CA ILE A 305 28.37 8.93 4.66
C ILE A 305 28.17 9.90 3.49
N ASN A 306 29.08 9.87 2.53
CA ASN A 306 28.96 10.63 1.30
C ASN A 306 27.83 10.02 0.42
N PRO A 307 26.71 10.73 0.18
CA PRO A 307 25.59 10.20 -0.60
C PRO A 307 25.96 9.88 -2.06
N LEU A 308 26.99 10.53 -2.59
CA LEU A 308 27.47 10.34 -3.97
C LEU A 308 28.42 9.14 -4.10
N GLU A 309 28.91 8.61 -2.98
CA GLU A 309 29.79 7.45 -2.90
C GLU A 309 29.15 6.41 -1.96
N TYR A 310 27.95 5.96 -2.33
CA TYR A 310 27.15 5.08 -1.48
C TYR A 310 27.92 3.77 -1.17
N PRO A 311 28.24 3.48 0.11
CA PRO A 311 29.16 2.41 0.49
C PRO A 311 28.53 0.99 0.38
N GLY A 312 27.31 0.91 -0.14
CA GLY A 312 26.51 -0.31 -0.20
C GLY A 312 25.73 -0.59 1.08
N ARG A 313 24.68 -1.40 0.97
CA ARG A 313 23.74 -1.70 2.07
C ARG A 313 24.41 -2.42 3.25
N THR A 314 25.42 -3.26 2.99
CA THR A 314 26.17 -3.98 4.04
C THR A 314 26.83 -3.04 5.05
N ALA A 315 27.43 -1.93 4.58
CA ALA A 315 28.07 -0.94 5.45
C ALA A 315 27.05 -0.18 6.31
N LEU A 316 25.79 -0.14 5.87
CA LEU A 316 24.72 0.63 6.50
C LEU A 316 23.83 -0.22 7.42
N ILE A 317 24.06 -1.53 7.58
CA ILE A 317 23.20 -2.40 8.41
C ILE A 317 23.01 -1.84 9.83
N GLY A 318 24.09 -1.41 10.47
CA GLY A 318 24.05 -0.88 11.85
C GLY A 318 23.25 0.42 11.95
N ILE A 319 23.54 1.37 11.07
CA ILE A 319 22.84 2.67 10.99
C ILE A 319 21.38 2.47 10.62
N GLY A 320 21.10 1.58 9.66
CA GLY A 320 19.78 1.18 9.21
C GLY A 320 18.94 0.59 10.33
N SER A 321 19.48 -0.38 11.06
CA SER A 321 18.82 -1.02 12.20
C SER A 321 18.53 -0.05 13.32
N PHE A 322 19.50 0.81 13.65
CA PHE A 322 19.31 1.87 14.63
C PHE A 322 18.22 2.85 14.20
N GLY A 323 18.25 3.28 12.94
CA GLY A 323 17.27 4.20 12.37
C GLY A 323 15.85 3.66 12.38
N LEU A 324 15.65 2.40 11.97
CA LEU A 324 14.33 1.75 11.98
C LEU A 324 13.71 1.70 13.39
N VAL A 325 14.51 1.38 14.41
CA VAL A 325 14.04 1.36 15.80
C VAL A 325 13.81 2.79 16.31
N LEU A 326 14.72 3.71 16.00
CA LEU A 326 14.65 5.10 16.45
C LEU A 326 13.39 5.80 15.90
N THR A 327 13.10 5.65 14.61
CA THR A 327 11.91 6.27 14.01
C THR A 327 10.63 5.72 14.61
N PHE A 328 10.55 4.42 14.88
CA PHE A 328 9.43 3.80 15.58
C PHE A 328 9.23 4.41 16.99
N VAL A 329 10.30 4.49 17.79
CA VAL A 329 10.25 5.03 19.15
C VAL A 329 9.87 6.50 19.16
N LEU A 330 10.46 7.32 18.27
CA LEU A 330 10.16 8.74 18.17
C LEU A 330 8.72 8.99 17.75
N LEU A 331 8.22 8.27 16.74
CA LEU A 331 6.84 8.41 16.29
C LEU A 331 5.86 7.96 17.38
N ALA A 332 6.12 6.84 18.04
CA ALA A 332 5.28 6.35 19.13
C ALA A 332 5.26 7.33 20.32
N ALA A 333 6.41 7.88 20.69
CA ALA A 333 6.49 8.90 21.73
C ALA A 333 5.72 10.17 21.36
N ALA A 334 5.87 10.66 20.12
CA ALA A 334 5.16 11.85 19.63
C ALA A 334 3.63 11.62 19.61
N PHE A 335 3.18 10.46 19.13
CA PHE A 335 1.77 10.08 19.14
C PHE A 335 1.20 10.01 20.57
N MET A 336 1.89 9.30 21.47
CA MET A 336 1.45 9.18 22.85
C MET A 336 1.43 10.53 23.56
N LEU A 337 2.44 11.39 23.32
CA LEU A 337 2.47 12.75 23.84
C LEU A 337 1.28 13.57 23.34
N ALA A 338 0.95 13.50 22.05
CA ALA A 338 -0.21 14.18 21.49
C ALA A 338 -1.52 13.71 22.15
N VAL A 339 -1.70 12.40 22.34
CA VAL A 339 -2.88 11.86 23.03
C VAL A 339 -2.94 12.31 24.49
N ILE A 340 -1.81 12.27 25.22
CA ILE A 340 -1.73 12.70 26.62
C ILE A 340 -2.09 14.18 26.75
N LEU A 341 -1.50 15.04 25.91
CA LEU A 341 -1.77 16.48 25.91
C LEU A 341 -3.25 16.74 25.58
N GLY A 342 -3.80 16.06 24.58
CA GLY A 342 -5.21 16.19 24.19
C GLY A 342 -6.16 15.85 25.33
N GLN A 343 -5.91 14.72 26.00
CA GLN A 343 -6.74 14.31 27.15
C GLN A 343 -6.63 15.26 28.34
N ARG A 344 -5.44 15.83 28.59
CA ARG A 344 -5.25 16.86 29.63
C ARG A 344 -5.98 18.16 29.29
N LEU A 345 -5.86 18.65 28.05
CA LEU A 345 -6.52 19.85 27.56
C LEU A 345 -8.06 19.76 27.65
N ALA A 346 -8.61 18.58 27.36
CA ALA A 346 -10.06 18.36 27.40
C ALA A 346 -10.62 17.99 28.79
N GLY A 347 -9.75 17.80 29.80
CA GLY A 347 -10.17 17.35 31.13
C GLY A 347 -10.82 15.96 31.09
N SER A 348 -10.32 15.08 30.22
CA SER A 348 -10.88 13.76 29.95
C SER A 348 -10.73 12.79 31.12
N ARG A 349 -11.70 11.90 31.29
CA ARG A 349 -11.67 10.79 32.26
C ARG A 349 -11.42 9.42 31.61
N HIS A 350 -11.30 9.36 30.29
CA HIS A 350 -11.02 8.12 29.58
C HIS A 350 -9.62 7.61 29.90
N SER A 351 -9.46 6.29 29.90
CA SER A 351 -8.13 5.69 30.06
C SER A 351 -7.24 6.04 28.86
N LEU A 352 -5.94 6.17 29.10
CA LEU A 352 -4.98 6.47 28.03
C LEU A 352 -4.99 5.40 26.93
N GLY A 353 -5.11 4.12 27.31
CA GLY A 353 -5.17 3.00 26.37
C GLY A 353 -6.40 3.02 25.49
N GLU A 354 -7.58 3.34 26.04
CA GLU A 354 -8.81 3.49 25.26
C GLU A 354 -8.70 4.63 24.24
N ALA A 355 -8.18 5.78 24.68
CA ALA A 355 -8.03 6.95 23.82
C ALA A 355 -7.00 6.73 22.72
N ALA A 356 -5.81 6.24 23.06
CA ALA A 356 -4.75 5.94 22.10
C ALA A 356 -5.19 4.83 21.14
N GLY A 357 -5.82 3.78 21.66
CA GLY A 357 -6.33 2.65 20.88
C GLY A 357 -7.41 3.03 19.89
N LEU A 358 -8.23 4.05 20.20
CA LEU A 358 -9.20 4.56 19.25
C LEU A 358 -8.56 5.55 18.26
N LEU A 359 -7.81 6.53 18.76
CA LEU A 359 -7.25 7.61 17.93
C LEU A 359 -6.17 7.11 16.95
N VAL A 360 -5.47 6.01 17.24
CA VAL A 360 -4.45 5.46 16.30
C VAL A 360 -5.05 5.11 14.94
N TRP A 361 -6.35 4.82 14.84
CA TRP A 361 -7.02 4.58 13.56
C TRP A 361 -6.94 5.78 12.60
N SER A 362 -6.78 7.00 13.12
CA SER A 362 -6.61 8.18 12.27
C SER A 362 -5.24 8.25 11.60
N ILE A 363 -4.29 7.40 11.98
CA ILE A 363 -2.96 7.32 11.36
C ILE A 363 -2.98 6.53 10.05
N VAL A 364 -3.89 5.57 9.91
CA VAL A 364 -3.91 4.66 8.75
C VAL A 364 -4.02 5.39 7.40
N PRO A 365 -4.87 6.44 7.22
CA PRO A 365 -4.89 7.21 5.98
C PRO A 365 -3.55 7.87 5.65
N ILE A 366 -2.81 8.32 6.67
CA ILE A 366 -1.48 8.94 6.51
C ILE A 366 -0.50 7.89 6.00
N ALA A 367 -0.47 6.72 6.63
CA ALA A 367 0.38 5.61 6.22
C ALA A 367 0.07 5.15 4.79
N LEU A 368 -1.21 4.95 4.46
CA LEU A 368 -1.62 4.53 3.14
C LEU A 368 -1.27 5.56 2.07
N ALA A 369 -1.57 6.84 2.31
CA ALA A 369 -1.27 7.90 1.34
C ALA A 369 0.23 8.07 1.11
N TYR A 370 1.05 8.01 2.16
CA TYR A 370 2.50 8.03 2.01
C TYR A 370 3.00 6.78 1.28
N HIS A 371 2.48 5.58 1.60
CA HIS A 371 2.82 4.34 0.89
C HIS A 371 2.55 4.44 -0.62
N VAL A 372 1.35 4.91 -1.00
CA VAL A 372 0.99 5.09 -2.41
C VAL A 372 1.90 6.13 -3.07
N ALA A 373 2.09 7.30 -2.44
CA ALA A 373 2.89 8.37 -3.02
C ALA A 373 4.36 7.96 -3.16
N HIS A 374 4.94 7.34 -2.14
CA HIS A 374 6.34 6.93 -2.11
C HIS A 374 6.64 5.86 -3.16
N TYR A 375 5.80 4.84 -3.28
CA TYR A 375 6.02 3.71 -4.18
C TYR A 375 5.41 3.88 -5.58
N LEU A 376 4.81 5.04 -5.91
CA LEU A 376 4.16 5.25 -7.20
C LEU A 376 5.12 5.06 -8.39
N THR A 377 6.35 5.56 -8.29
CA THR A 377 7.36 5.41 -9.36
C THR A 377 7.79 3.97 -9.55
N ALA A 378 8.07 3.28 -8.43
CA ALA A 378 8.41 1.86 -8.43
C ALA A 378 7.28 1.05 -9.05
N LEU A 379 6.02 1.31 -8.69
CA LEU A 379 4.87 0.62 -9.26
C LEU A 379 4.75 0.83 -10.79
N LEU A 380 5.00 2.05 -11.28
CA LEU A 380 4.90 2.36 -12.71
C LEU A 380 5.99 1.69 -13.55
N VAL A 381 7.19 1.49 -13.00
CA VAL A 381 8.33 0.89 -13.71
C VAL A 381 8.44 -0.60 -13.42
N ASP A 382 8.57 -0.98 -12.15
CA ASP A 382 8.72 -2.37 -11.71
C ASP A 382 7.46 -3.19 -11.95
N GLY A 383 6.29 -2.54 -12.05
CA GLY A 383 5.06 -3.21 -12.49
C GLY A 383 5.16 -3.72 -13.93
N GLN A 384 5.89 -3.03 -14.80
CA GLN A 384 6.17 -3.48 -16.17
C GLN A 384 7.10 -4.70 -16.15
N TYR A 385 8.17 -4.64 -15.35
CA TYR A 385 9.08 -5.79 -15.15
C TYR A 385 8.34 -6.99 -14.56
N ALA A 386 7.41 -6.78 -13.64
CA ALA A 386 6.58 -7.86 -13.08
C ALA A 386 5.75 -8.55 -14.17
N VAL A 387 5.10 -7.77 -15.04
CA VAL A 387 4.29 -8.32 -16.14
C VAL A 387 5.15 -9.06 -17.18
N ALA A 388 6.36 -8.59 -17.47
CA ALA A 388 7.27 -9.26 -18.39
C ALA A 388 7.82 -10.57 -17.79
N SER A 389 8.35 -10.51 -16.57
CA SER A 389 8.95 -11.67 -15.88
C SER A 389 7.94 -12.77 -15.55
N LEU A 390 6.66 -12.45 -15.34
CA LEU A 390 5.61 -13.46 -15.16
C LEU A 390 5.34 -14.28 -16.44
N SER A 391 5.66 -13.76 -17.63
CA SER A 391 5.53 -14.51 -18.90
C SER A 391 6.66 -15.53 -19.13
N ASP A 392 7.84 -15.31 -18.55
CA ASP A 392 8.97 -16.25 -18.59
C ASP A 392 9.58 -16.47 -17.18
N PRO A 393 8.83 -17.10 -16.25
CA PRO A 393 9.19 -17.13 -14.83
C PRO A 393 10.52 -17.84 -14.52
N PHE A 394 10.97 -18.74 -15.40
CA PHE A 394 12.22 -19.48 -15.24
C PHE A 394 13.36 -18.99 -16.16
N ALA A 395 13.13 -17.93 -16.94
CA ALA A 395 14.06 -17.44 -17.97
C ALA A 395 14.48 -18.53 -18.98
N LEU A 396 13.50 -19.35 -19.42
CA LEU A 396 13.71 -20.47 -20.36
C LEU A 396 13.29 -20.11 -21.79
N GLY A 397 12.97 -18.85 -22.06
CA GLY A 397 12.43 -18.38 -23.34
C GLY A 397 10.94 -18.69 -23.49
N TRP A 398 10.21 -18.85 -22.38
CA TRP A 398 8.75 -19.00 -22.42
C TRP A 398 8.08 -17.65 -22.72
N ASN A 399 6.80 -17.72 -23.10
CA ASN A 399 5.98 -16.52 -23.25
C ASN A 399 4.52 -16.83 -22.90
N LEU A 400 4.28 -17.16 -21.62
CA LEU A 400 3.00 -17.68 -21.13
C LEU A 400 1.82 -16.72 -21.35
N PHE A 401 2.06 -15.41 -21.27
CA PHE A 401 1.03 -14.38 -21.44
C PHE A 401 1.25 -13.45 -22.63
N GLY A 402 2.26 -13.71 -23.47
CA GLY A 402 2.58 -12.86 -24.62
C GLY A 402 3.39 -11.60 -24.28
N THR A 403 3.84 -11.43 -23.04
CA THR A 403 4.50 -10.20 -22.54
C THR A 403 5.99 -10.35 -22.23
N ALA A 404 6.61 -11.51 -22.49
CA ALA A 404 8.03 -11.74 -22.18
C ALA A 404 8.97 -10.70 -22.82
N ASP A 405 8.69 -10.32 -24.07
CA ASP A 405 9.51 -9.36 -24.84
C ASP A 405 9.00 -7.90 -24.75
N MET A 406 8.12 -7.61 -23.78
CA MET A 406 7.57 -6.27 -23.59
C MET A 406 8.69 -5.26 -23.30
N GLN A 407 8.75 -4.19 -24.09
CA GLN A 407 9.71 -3.11 -23.88
C GLN A 407 9.34 -2.32 -22.62
N ILE A 408 10.31 -2.10 -21.75
CA ILE A 408 10.10 -1.37 -20.49
C ILE A 408 10.25 0.12 -20.74
N GLU A 409 9.18 0.86 -20.51
CA GLU A 409 9.11 2.31 -20.68
C GLU A 409 9.49 3.05 -19.39
N ALA A 410 10.74 2.90 -18.94
CA ALA A 410 11.25 3.61 -17.77
C ALA A 410 11.17 5.15 -17.92
N GLY A 411 11.08 5.64 -19.16
CA GLY A 411 10.87 7.07 -19.46
C GLY A 411 9.57 7.67 -18.93
N ILE A 412 8.58 6.85 -18.53
CA ILE A 412 7.33 7.34 -17.93
C ILE A 412 7.56 8.12 -16.63
N VAL A 413 8.65 7.84 -15.91
CA VAL A 413 9.05 8.55 -14.69
C VAL A 413 10.23 9.49 -14.90
N ALA A 414 10.76 9.59 -16.13
CA ALA A 414 11.92 10.41 -16.45
C ALA A 414 11.53 11.70 -17.21
N GLY A 415 12.32 12.75 -17.02
CA GLY A 415 12.12 14.04 -17.70
C GLY A 415 11.29 15.04 -16.90
N ALA A 416 11.38 16.32 -17.29
CA ALA A 416 10.78 17.43 -16.57
C ALA A 416 9.23 17.35 -16.51
N GLY A 417 8.59 16.96 -17.61
CA GLY A 417 7.12 16.84 -17.66
C GLY A 417 6.59 15.75 -16.73
N SER A 418 7.19 14.56 -16.79
CA SER A 418 6.84 13.41 -15.93
C SER A 418 7.06 13.73 -14.45
N ALA A 419 8.21 14.33 -14.11
CA ALA A 419 8.50 14.72 -12.74
C ALA A 419 7.53 15.79 -12.20
N TRP A 420 7.08 16.75 -13.02
CA TRP A 420 6.05 17.72 -12.61
C TRP A 420 4.71 17.02 -12.30
N TRP A 421 4.25 16.12 -13.17
CA TRP A 421 2.99 15.39 -12.96
C TRP A 421 3.06 14.47 -11.74
N LEU A 422 4.14 13.68 -11.66
CA LEU A 422 4.39 12.76 -10.55
C LEU A 422 4.39 13.51 -9.21
N TRP A 423 5.11 14.63 -9.13
CA TRP A 423 5.14 15.46 -7.94
C TRP A 423 3.75 15.94 -7.51
N ASN A 424 2.96 16.46 -8.46
CA ASN A 424 1.61 16.95 -8.16
C ASN A 424 0.68 15.82 -7.71
N VAL A 425 0.76 14.66 -8.34
CA VAL A 425 -0.03 13.47 -7.96
C VAL A 425 0.37 12.99 -6.56
N GLN A 426 1.67 12.80 -6.30
CA GLN A 426 2.18 12.37 -5.00
C GLN A 426 1.81 13.36 -3.88
N ALA A 427 2.03 14.66 -4.10
CA ALA A 427 1.65 15.70 -3.14
C ALA A 427 0.14 15.73 -2.90
N GLY A 428 -0.67 15.63 -3.96
CA GLY A 428 -2.12 15.56 -3.87
C GLY A 428 -2.60 14.35 -3.06
N ILE A 429 -2.01 13.17 -3.29
CA ILE A 429 -2.30 11.94 -2.53
C ILE A 429 -1.96 12.15 -1.04
N ILE A 430 -0.79 12.69 -0.71
CA ILE A 430 -0.39 12.94 0.68
C ILE A 430 -1.36 13.89 1.36
N VAL A 431 -1.69 15.02 0.73
CA VAL A 431 -2.60 16.03 1.31
C VAL A 431 -4.00 15.44 1.49
N ALA A 432 -4.54 14.74 0.49
CA ALA A 432 -5.85 14.08 0.58
C ALA A 432 -5.89 13.03 1.70
N GLY A 433 -4.83 12.22 1.84
CA GLY A 433 -4.69 11.26 2.93
C GLY A 433 -4.70 11.90 4.31
N HIS A 434 -3.99 13.01 4.49
CA HIS A 434 -3.98 13.76 5.74
C HIS A 434 -5.32 14.45 6.03
N MET A 435 -6.01 14.98 5.00
CA MET A 435 -7.37 15.51 5.18
C MET A 435 -8.33 14.41 5.64
N LEU A 436 -8.24 13.20 5.06
CA LEU A 436 -9.02 12.05 5.51
C LEU A 436 -8.62 11.63 6.94
N ALA A 437 -7.35 11.71 7.29
CA ALA A 437 -6.86 11.45 8.65
C ALA A 437 -7.47 12.42 9.67
N VAL A 438 -7.51 13.73 9.36
CA VAL A 438 -8.13 14.75 10.21
C VAL A 438 -9.63 14.51 10.36
N LEU A 439 -10.31 14.18 9.26
CA LEU A 439 -11.74 13.85 9.25
C LEU A 439 -12.04 12.65 10.15
N VAL A 440 -11.23 11.59 10.06
CA VAL A 440 -11.33 10.40 10.90
C VAL A 440 -11.02 10.70 12.37
N ALA A 441 -9.93 11.44 12.64
CA ALA A 441 -9.57 11.86 13.99
C ALA A 441 -10.69 12.67 14.64
N HIS A 442 -11.37 13.52 13.88
CA HIS A 442 -12.51 14.31 14.36
C HIS A 442 -13.70 13.42 14.74
N GLY A 443 -14.08 12.49 13.87
CA GLY A 443 -15.16 11.54 14.16
C GLY A 443 -14.87 10.66 15.39
N LEU A 444 -13.61 10.23 15.57
CA LEU A 444 -13.20 9.41 16.71
C LEU A 444 -13.08 10.23 18.01
N ALA A 445 -12.58 11.47 17.94
CA ALA A 445 -12.53 12.38 19.08
C ALA A 445 -13.93 12.73 19.58
N TRP A 446 -14.90 12.91 18.67
CA TRP A 446 -16.31 13.11 19.02
C TRP A 446 -16.91 11.89 19.77
N ARG A 447 -16.57 10.67 19.34
CA ARG A 447 -17.00 9.44 20.03
C ARG A 447 -16.45 9.33 21.46
N LEU A 448 -15.25 9.85 21.70
CA LEU A 448 -14.68 9.94 23.06
C LEU A 448 -15.31 11.08 23.86
N HIS A 449 -15.57 12.22 23.21
CA HIS A 449 -16.06 13.43 23.86
C HIS A 449 -17.26 14.02 23.12
N PRO A 450 -18.51 13.72 23.51
CA PRO A 450 -19.74 14.20 22.88
C PRO A 450 -20.04 15.70 23.11
N VAL A 451 -19.00 16.52 23.26
CA VAL A 451 -19.07 17.97 23.48
C VAL A 451 -18.10 18.65 22.51
N PRO A 452 -18.54 19.58 21.64
CA PRO A 452 -17.71 20.07 20.53
C PRO A 452 -16.38 20.67 20.97
N SER A 453 -16.40 21.49 22.01
CA SER A 453 -15.19 22.11 22.56
C SER A 453 -14.19 21.08 23.09
N ARG A 454 -14.66 20.04 23.79
CA ARG A 454 -13.79 18.98 24.34
C ARG A 454 -13.23 18.08 23.25
N ALA A 455 -14.03 17.72 22.25
CA ALA A 455 -13.57 16.96 21.09
C ALA A 455 -12.46 17.71 20.34
N ALA A 456 -12.67 18.99 20.05
CA ALA A 456 -11.69 19.84 19.39
C ALA A 456 -10.40 19.99 20.21
N LEU A 457 -10.50 20.25 21.52
CA LEU A 457 -9.33 20.35 22.41
C LEU A 457 -8.55 19.02 22.52
N THR A 458 -9.25 17.89 22.53
CA THR A 458 -8.61 16.55 22.57
C THR A 458 -7.83 16.28 21.29
N GLN A 459 -8.38 16.68 20.14
CA GLN A 459 -7.79 16.40 18.84
C GLN A 459 -6.66 17.39 18.50
N LEU A 460 -6.65 18.61 19.04
CA LEU A 460 -5.72 19.68 18.62
C LEU A 460 -4.24 19.24 18.61
N PRO A 461 -3.67 18.63 19.66
CA PRO A 461 -2.27 18.19 19.62
C PRO A 461 -2.02 17.10 18.56
N LEU A 462 -3.00 16.22 18.32
CA LEU A 462 -2.92 15.20 17.29
C LEU A 462 -2.96 15.84 15.89
N THR A 463 -3.79 16.86 15.67
CA THR A 463 -3.80 17.62 14.42
C THR A 463 -2.47 18.33 14.18
N VAL A 464 -1.84 18.91 15.21
CA VAL A 464 -0.51 19.51 15.09
C VAL A 464 0.53 18.47 14.67
N LEU A 465 0.48 17.27 15.27
CA LEU A 465 1.32 16.15 14.86
C LEU A 465 1.07 15.77 13.39
N MET A 466 -0.18 15.71 12.95
CA MET A 466 -0.55 15.43 11.55
C MET A 466 -0.01 16.50 10.60
N ILE A 467 -0.09 17.79 10.93
CA ILE A 467 0.46 18.88 10.11
C ILE A 467 1.98 18.75 10.00
N ALA A 468 2.65 18.49 11.12
CA ALA A 468 4.09 18.23 11.12
C ALA A 468 4.44 17.01 10.26
N TYR A 469 3.61 15.97 10.29
CA TYR A 469 3.77 14.80 9.44
C TYR A 469 3.54 15.07 7.96
N THR A 470 2.57 15.92 7.60
CA THR A 470 2.38 16.38 6.21
C THR A 470 3.62 17.09 5.70
N ILE A 471 4.16 18.01 6.50
CA ILE A 471 5.39 18.75 6.19
C ILE A 471 6.54 17.77 6.00
N PHE A 472 6.71 16.82 6.93
CA PHE A 472 7.74 15.80 6.89
C PHE A 472 7.61 14.88 5.66
N GLY A 473 6.41 14.39 5.34
CA GLY A 473 6.17 13.53 4.18
C GLY A 473 6.41 14.24 2.84
N LEU A 474 5.96 15.49 2.70
CA LEU A 474 6.25 16.30 1.51
C LEU A 474 7.74 16.66 1.42
N TRP A 475 8.40 16.91 2.54
CA TRP A 475 9.85 17.13 2.59
C TRP A 475 10.63 15.87 2.17
N LEU A 476 10.21 14.68 2.63
CA LEU A 476 10.86 13.41 2.24
C LEU A 476 10.77 13.15 0.74
N LEU A 477 9.66 13.51 0.09
CA LEU A 477 9.57 13.42 -1.36
C LEU A 477 10.45 14.46 -2.07
N ALA A 478 10.55 15.67 -1.51
CA ALA A 478 11.26 16.80 -2.12
C ALA A 478 12.79 16.68 -2.03
N THR A 479 13.27 16.03 -0.98
CA THR A 479 14.69 16.10 -0.62
C THR A 479 15.54 15.20 -1.51
N PRO A 480 16.81 15.56 -1.80
CA PRO A 480 17.73 14.70 -2.52
C PRO A 480 17.95 13.37 -1.81
N THR A 481 17.93 12.29 -2.59
CA THR A 481 18.14 10.91 -2.14
C THR A 481 19.34 10.31 -2.84
N ALA A 482 20.06 9.41 -2.16
CA ALA A 482 21.16 8.63 -2.72
C ALA A 482 20.62 7.38 -3.44
N GLY A 483 21.37 6.96 -4.48
CA GLY A 483 20.86 6.02 -5.49
C GLY A 483 19.92 6.73 -6.43
#